data_AF-A0A4S3LVF9-F1
#
_entry.id   AF-A0A4S3LVF9-F1
#
_cell.length_a   1.000
_cell.length_b   1.000
_cell.length_c   1.000
_cell.angle_alpha   90.00
_cell.angle_beta   90.00
_cell.angle_gamma   90.00
#
_symmetry.space_group_name_H-M   'P 1'
#
loop_
_entity.id
_entity.type
_entity.pdbx_description
1 polymer ?
#
loop_
_entity_poly.entity_id
_entity_poly.type
_entity_poly.pdbx_seq_one_letter_code
_entity_poly.pdbx_strand_id
1 'polypeptide(L)'
;PTNHLDLDAVIWLEKWLKSYTGTLVLISHDRDFLDPIVDKILHIEQQTLNEYTGNYSSFERQRATKLSQQQALFESQQEKVAHLQSYIDRFRAQATKAKQAQSRIKMLERMELIAPAHVDNPFHFSFRSPESLPDPLLRMEKVSAGYGDTTILDSIKLNLVPGSRIGLLGRNGAGKSTLIKLLAGTMAPLQGDIGLSKGVKLGYFAQHQLEFLRADDSPLQHLVRLAAKETEQQLRDYLGGFGFHGDKVTDPTGRFSGGEKARLVLALIVWQRPNLLLLDEPTNHLDLDMRQALTEALMDFEGAMVVVSHDRHLLRSTTDDLYLVHGGKVEQFDGDLEDYQQWLVDIQRQENQLDAPSKDGGVNSAQSRKDQKRREADFRNQTQPLRKQITKLETQMEKLSTELAAIEERLADSAMYDISRKADLTECLQQQTKVKGALEETEMTWLDAQEQLEELSKAFDVEG
;
A
#
# COMPACT_ATOMS: atom_id res chain seq x y z
N PRO A 1 14.35 -9.73 -1.19
CA PRO A 1 14.19 -11.15 -0.75
C PRO A 1 12.74 -11.61 -0.59
N THR A 2 11.77 -10.67 -0.61
CA THR A 2 10.34 -10.97 -0.49
C THR A 2 9.68 -11.45 -1.80
N ASN A 3 10.35 -11.29 -2.94
CA ASN A 3 9.85 -11.79 -4.21
C ASN A 3 9.59 -13.30 -4.16
N HIS A 4 8.41 -13.72 -4.61
CA HIS A 4 7.97 -15.12 -4.65
C HIS A 4 7.82 -15.82 -3.28
N LEU A 5 7.81 -15.06 -2.18
CA LEU A 5 7.49 -15.58 -0.85
C LEU A 5 6.04 -15.28 -0.51
N ASP A 6 5.33 -16.23 0.09
CA ASP A 6 4.02 -15.93 0.65
C ASP A 6 4.11 -15.02 1.86
N LEU A 7 2.97 -14.40 2.19
CA LEU A 7 2.85 -13.50 3.33
C LEU A 7 3.37 -14.15 4.62
N ASP A 8 3.16 -15.45 4.82
CA ASP A 8 3.70 -16.26 5.92
C ASP A 8 5.24 -16.29 5.91
N ALA A 9 5.86 -16.72 4.81
CA ALA A 9 7.32 -16.74 4.70
C ALA A 9 7.94 -15.34 4.83
N VAL A 10 7.25 -14.29 4.35
CA VAL A 10 7.69 -12.90 4.53
C VAL A 10 7.67 -12.50 6.01
N ILE A 11 6.60 -12.81 6.75
CA ILE A 11 6.50 -12.53 8.20
C ILE A 11 7.58 -13.30 8.97
N TRP A 12 7.79 -14.57 8.65
CA TRP A 12 8.84 -15.37 9.27
C TRP A 12 10.23 -14.79 9.01
N LEU A 13 10.51 -14.42 7.76
CA LEU A 13 11.79 -13.84 7.36
C LEU A 13 12.04 -12.49 8.06
N GLU A 14 11.00 -11.67 8.20
CA GLU A 14 11.05 -10.40 8.92
C GLU A 14 11.47 -10.62 10.38
N LYS A 15 10.84 -11.56 11.08
CA LYS A 15 11.19 -11.94 12.47
C LYS A 15 12.61 -12.48 12.58
N TRP A 16 13.01 -13.33 11.64
CA TRP A 16 14.34 -13.91 11.61
C TRP A 16 15.42 -12.83 11.41
N LEU A 17 15.23 -11.92 10.45
CA LEU A 17 16.14 -10.82 10.17
C LEU A 17 16.24 -9.82 11.33
N LYS A 18 15.14 -9.55 12.05
CA LYS A 18 15.17 -8.72 13.27
C LYS A 18 16.07 -9.30 14.36
N SER A 19 16.19 -10.62 14.44
CA SER A 19 17.06 -11.29 15.41
C SER A 19 18.52 -11.43 14.94
N TYR A 20 18.83 -11.03 13.71
CA TYR A 20 20.15 -11.18 13.12
C TYR A 20 21.14 -10.17 13.71
N THR A 21 22.23 -10.66 14.29
CA THR A 21 23.22 -9.83 15.02
C THR A 21 24.37 -9.30 14.17
N GLY A 22 24.45 -9.71 12.90
CA GLY A 22 25.49 -9.26 11.97
C GLY A 22 25.10 -8.00 11.17
N THR A 23 26.01 -7.52 10.32
CA THR A 23 25.68 -6.45 9.37
C THR A 23 24.83 -7.01 8.23
N LEU A 24 23.61 -6.51 8.11
CA LEU A 24 22.66 -6.87 7.05
C LEU A 24 22.66 -5.80 5.95
N VAL A 25 22.88 -6.21 4.71
CA VAL A 25 22.66 -5.37 3.52
C VAL A 25 21.55 -6.00 2.71
N LEU A 26 20.47 -5.28 2.50
CA LEU A 26 19.24 -5.80 1.94
C LEU A 26 18.73 -4.90 0.81
N ILE A 27 18.32 -5.52 -0.29
CA ILE A 27 17.69 -4.86 -1.43
C ILE A 27 16.25 -5.38 -1.51
N SER A 28 15.28 -4.47 -1.42
CA SER A 28 13.85 -4.75 -1.51
C SER A 28 13.10 -3.54 -2.04
N HIS A 29 11.95 -3.78 -2.66
CA HIS A 29 10.97 -2.75 -3.04
C HIS A 29 9.73 -2.75 -2.12
N ASP A 30 9.70 -3.66 -1.14
CA ASP A 30 8.60 -3.83 -0.19
C ASP A 30 8.79 -2.89 1.01
N ARG A 31 7.92 -1.89 1.12
CA ARG A 31 7.99 -0.81 2.13
C ARG A 31 7.76 -1.37 3.54
N ASP A 32 6.70 -2.16 3.70
CA ASP A 32 6.27 -2.72 4.99
C ASP A 32 7.27 -3.78 5.50
N PHE A 33 7.97 -4.47 4.60
CA PHE A 33 9.05 -5.37 4.97
C PHE A 33 10.33 -4.65 5.38
N LEU A 34 10.69 -3.55 4.69
CA LEU A 34 11.91 -2.79 5.00
C LEU A 34 11.78 -2.04 6.33
N ASP A 35 10.66 -1.38 6.55
CA ASP A 35 10.45 -0.44 7.66
C ASP A 35 10.83 -1.00 9.04
N PRO A 36 10.44 -2.24 9.42
CA PRO A 36 10.75 -2.74 10.74
C PRO A 36 12.09 -3.48 10.84
N ILE A 37 12.87 -3.60 9.76
CA ILE A 37 14.15 -4.35 9.72
C ILE A 37 15.36 -3.42 9.63
N VAL A 38 15.25 -2.28 8.94
CA VAL A 38 16.39 -1.45 8.57
C VAL A 38 16.48 -0.17 9.39
N ASP A 39 17.70 0.17 9.82
CA ASP A 39 17.98 1.42 10.54
C ASP A 39 18.57 2.52 9.65
N LYS A 40 18.94 2.17 8.42
CA LYS A 40 19.55 3.06 7.43
C LYS A 40 19.07 2.72 6.02
N ILE A 41 18.80 3.75 5.22
CA ILE A 41 18.42 3.63 3.82
C ILE A 41 19.50 4.24 2.93
N LEU A 42 19.98 3.45 1.98
CA LEU A 42 20.84 3.92 0.89
C LEU A 42 19.99 4.08 -0.37
N HIS A 43 19.65 5.32 -0.71
CA HIS A 43 18.83 5.64 -1.88
C HIS A 43 19.72 5.95 -3.09
N ILE A 44 19.52 5.21 -4.18
CA ILE A 44 20.26 5.40 -5.43
C ILE A 44 19.38 6.20 -6.40
N GLU A 45 19.80 7.43 -6.72
CA GLU A 45 19.05 8.33 -7.61
C GLU A 45 20.04 9.16 -8.43
N GLN A 46 19.76 9.37 -9.73
CA GLN A 46 20.60 10.17 -10.63
C GLN A 46 22.10 9.78 -10.61
N GLN A 47 22.41 8.48 -10.56
CA GLN A 47 23.78 7.95 -10.46
C GLN A 47 24.52 8.36 -9.17
N THR A 48 23.79 8.81 -8.14
CA THR A 48 24.32 9.17 -6.83
C THR A 48 23.74 8.26 -5.74
N LEU A 49 24.50 8.05 -4.67
CA LEU A 49 24.09 7.28 -3.49
C LEU A 49 23.89 8.26 -2.33
N ASN A 50 22.66 8.37 -1.82
CA ASN A 50 22.32 9.22 -0.69
C ASN A 50 21.98 8.35 0.53
N GLU A 51 22.65 8.60 1.66
CA GLU A 51 22.39 7.90 2.93
C GLU A 51 21.36 8.67 3.76
N TYR A 52 20.40 7.93 4.31
CA TYR A 52 19.38 8.43 5.23
C TYR A 52 19.34 7.56 6.48
N THR A 53 19.24 8.20 7.64
CA THR A 53 19.16 7.52 8.94
C THR A 53 17.71 7.32 9.34
N GLY A 54 17.39 6.14 9.86
CA GLY A 54 16.07 5.71 10.31
C GLY A 54 15.43 4.64 9.40
N ASN A 55 14.18 4.31 9.71
CA ASN A 55 13.39 3.36 8.93
C ASN A 55 12.93 3.95 7.59
N TYR A 56 12.31 3.10 6.76
CA TYR A 56 11.85 3.47 5.42
C TYR A 56 10.84 4.64 5.43
N SER A 57 9.91 4.64 6.38
CA SER A 57 8.92 5.71 6.57
C SER A 57 9.57 7.05 6.92
N SER A 58 10.61 7.04 7.75
CA SER A 58 11.37 8.26 8.06
C SER A 58 12.14 8.77 6.85
N PHE A 59 12.68 7.88 6.02
CA PHE A 59 13.33 8.21 4.75
C PHE A 59 12.34 8.90 3.80
N GLU A 60 11.12 8.37 3.63
CA GLU A 60 10.11 9.00 2.77
C GLU A 60 9.74 10.40 3.26
N ARG A 61 9.54 10.60 4.56
CA ARG A 61 9.28 11.94 5.13
C ARG A 61 10.45 12.90 4.93
N GLN A 62 11.68 12.45 5.17
CA GLN A 62 12.89 13.25 4.96
C GLN A 62 13.06 13.64 3.49
N ARG A 63 12.83 12.69 2.57
CA ARG A 63 12.88 12.92 1.12
C ARG A 63 11.79 13.90 0.68
N ALA A 64 10.54 13.69 1.08
CA ALA A 64 9.42 14.57 0.75
C ALA A 64 9.67 16.00 1.26
N THR A 65 10.19 16.15 2.48
CA THR A 65 10.55 17.46 3.04
C THR A 65 11.65 18.14 2.24
N LYS A 66 12.72 17.40 1.88
CA LYS A 66 13.84 17.91 1.08
C LYS A 66 13.37 18.35 -0.32
N LEU A 67 12.51 17.56 -0.95
CA LEU A 67 11.94 17.87 -2.26
C LEU A 67 11.02 19.09 -2.20
N SER A 68 10.13 19.16 -1.19
CA SER A 68 9.26 20.31 -0.98
C SER A 68 10.05 21.61 -0.78
N GLN A 69 11.12 21.56 0.02
CA GLN A 69 12.02 22.71 0.22
C GLN A 69 12.71 23.12 -1.09
N GLN A 70 13.21 22.14 -1.86
CA GLN A 70 13.86 22.42 -3.14
C GLN A 70 12.87 22.98 -4.18
N GLN A 71 11.63 22.48 -4.21
CA GLN A 71 10.57 22.97 -5.09
C GLN A 71 10.19 24.42 -4.74
N ALA A 72 9.97 24.72 -3.45
CA ALA A 72 9.68 26.08 -3.00
C ALA A 72 10.83 27.05 -3.30
N LEU A 73 12.08 26.61 -3.13
CA LEU A 73 13.26 27.38 -3.51
C LEU A 73 13.30 27.64 -5.02
N PHE A 74 13.04 26.61 -5.83
CA PHE A 74 12.98 26.70 -7.28
C PHE A 74 11.88 27.65 -7.77
N GLU A 75 10.66 27.55 -7.23
CA GLU A 75 9.55 28.46 -7.56
C GLU A 75 9.89 29.90 -7.20
N SER A 76 10.42 30.14 -6.00
CA SER A 76 10.86 31.48 -5.59
C SER A 76 11.99 32.03 -6.48
N GLN A 77 12.84 31.15 -7.01
CA GLN A 77 13.90 31.52 -7.94
C GLN A 77 13.32 31.83 -9.32
N GLN A 78 12.38 31.02 -9.82
CA GLN A 78 11.68 31.27 -11.08
C GLN A 78 10.93 32.60 -11.07
N GLU A 79 10.21 32.92 -9.98
CA GLU A 79 9.54 34.22 -9.83
C GLU A 79 10.54 35.38 -9.89
N LYS A 80 11.69 35.25 -9.20
CA LYS A 80 12.77 36.25 -9.25
C LYS A 80 13.35 36.38 -10.65
N VAL A 81 13.59 35.27 -11.33
CA VAL A 81 14.10 35.25 -12.72
C VAL A 81 13.10 35.91 -13.64
N ALA A 82 11.82 35.53 -13.60
CA ALA A 82 10.75 36.14 -14.41
C ALA A 82 10.61 37.65 -14.14
N HIS A 83 10.69 38.06 -12.87
CA HIS A 83 10.65 39.47 -12.50
C HIS A 83 11.87 40.25 -13.05
N LEU A 84 13.09 39.71 -12.91
CA LEU A 84 14.31 40.31 -13.47
C LEU A 84 14.25 40.38 -14.99
N GLN A 85 13.78 39.32 -15.65
CA GLN A 85 13.59 39.25 -17.11
C GLN A 85 12.62 40.33 -17.58
N SER A 86 11.44 40.43 -16.94
CA SER A 86 10.43 41.44 -17.29
C SER A 86 10.93 42.88 -17.15
N TYR A 87 11.81 43.13 -16.18
CA TYR A 87 12.44 44.44 -16.00
C TYR A 87 13.48 44.72 -17.09
N ILE A 88 14.30 43.73 -17.44
CA ILE A 88 15.28 43.82 -18.52
C ILE A 88 14.53 44.11 -19.83
N ASP A 89 13.50 43.34 -20.17
CA ASP A 89 12.75 43.48 -21.41
C ASP A 89 12.09 44.86 -21.56
N ARG A 90 11.57 45.43 -20.47
CA ARG A 90 10.94 46.77 -20.48
C ARG A 90 11.94 47.93 -20.62
N PHE A 91 13.16 47.79 -20.09
CA PHE A 91 14.08 48.93 -19.91
C PHE A 91 15.39 48.81 -20.69
N ARG A 92 15.62 47.71 -21.42
CA ARG A 92 16.83 47.47 -22.23
C ARG A 92 17.05 48.53 -23.32
N ALA A 93 15.97 49.10 -23.88
CA ALA A 93 16.03 50.10 -24.94
C ALA A 93 16.04 51.57 -24.46
N GLN A 94 15.90 51.84 -23.15
CA GLN A 94 15.89 53.20 -22.61
C GLN A 94 17.29 53.63 -22.14
N ALA A 95 17.84 54.66 -22.79
CA ALA A 95 19.20 55.16 -22.52
C ALA A 95 19.45 55.58 -21.06
N THR A 96 18.43 56.08 -20.36
CA THR A 96 18.53 56.51 -18.95
C THR A 96 18.60 55.36 -17.95
N LYS A 97 18.08 54.17 -18.30
CA LYS A 97 18.04 52.98 -17.42
C LYS A 97 18.91 51.82 -17.89
N ALA A 98 19.65 52.00 -18.99
CA ALA A 98 20.52 50.98 -19.58
C ALA A 98 21.57 50.41 -18.60
N LYS A 99 22.17 51.24 -17.74
CA LYS A 99 23.12 50.77 -16.70
C LYS A 99 22.47 49.84 -15.66
N GLN A 100 21.22 50.11 -15.27
CA GLN A 100 20.49 49.29 -14.30
C GLN A 100 20.03 47.96 -14.93
N ALA A 101 19.60 47.98 -16.20
CA ALA A 101 19.29 46.77 -16.93
C ALA A 101 20.53 45.86 -17.11
N GLN A 102 21.69 46.43 -17.47
CA GLN A 102 22.95 45.69 -17.57
C GLN A 102 23.40 45.07 -16.23
N SER A 103 23.16 45.75 -15.10
CA SER A 103 23.46 45.18 -13.77
C SER A 103 22.61 43.96 -13.46
N ARG A 104 21.32 43.96 -13.82
CA ARG A 104 20.41 42.83 -13.58
C ARG A 104 20.66 41.65 -14.53
N ILE A 105 21.11 41.91 -15.77
CA ILE A 105 21.61 40.86 -16.68
C ILE A 105 22.79 40.12 -16.04
N LYS A 106 23.77 40.85 -15.50
CA LYS A 106 24.91 40.23 -14.80
C LYS A 106 24.52 39.50 -13.51
N MET A 107 23.46 39.93 -12.83
CA MET A 107 22.93 39.21 -11.66
C MET A 107 22.28 37.89 -12.08
N LEU A 108 21.57 37.87 -13.21
CA LEU A 108 20.92 36.69 -13.76
C LEU A 108 21.97 35.68 -14.28
N GLU A 109 23.03 36.16 -14.94
CA GLU A 109 24.16 35.33 -15.40
C GLU A 109 24.99 34.71 -14.25
N ARG A 110 25.01 35.35 -13.07
CA ARG A 110 25.71 34.86 -11.88
C ARG A 110 24.85 33.98 -10.98
N MET A 111 23.56 33.87 -11.28
CA MET A 111 22.64 33.08 -10.47
C MET A 111 22.84 31.60 -10.80
N GLU A 112 23.21 30.80 -9.81
CA GLU A 112 23.22 29.34 -9.97
C GLU A 112 21.78 28.85 -10.12
N LEU A 113 21.48 28.23 -11.26
CA LEU A 113 20.17 27.67 -11.53
C LEU A 113 19.95 26.45 -10.65
N ILE A 114 18.97 26.52 -9.76
CA ILE A 114 18.52 25.37 -9.00
C ILE A 114 17.74 24.48 -9.97
N ALA A 115 18.07 23.19 -9.99
CA ALA A 115 17.29 22.22 -10.76
C ALA A 115 15.90 22.04 -10.11
N PRO A 116 14.83 21.93 -10.90
CA PRO A 116 13.50 21.65 -10.37
C PRO A 116 13.52 20.36 -9.54
N ALA A 117 12.79 20.36 -8.43
CA ALA A 117 12.62 19.18 -7.59
C ALA A 117 11.55 18.27 -8.21
N HIS A 118 11.78 17.73 -9.40
CA HIS A 118 10.89 16.71 -9.93
C HIS A 118 11.20 15.38 -9.28
N VAL A 119 10.26 14.90 -8.48
CA VAL A 119 9.95 13.47 -8.40
C VAL A 119 8.50 13.34 -8.82
N ASP A 120 8.23 13.71 -10.08
CA ASP A 120 7.01 13.20 -10.70
C ASP A 120 7.24 11.70 -10.88
N ASN A 121 6.29 10.89 -10.40
CA ASN A 121 6.26 9.48 -10.75
C ASN A 121 6.33 9.42 -12.29
N PRO A 122 7.36 8.79 -12.89
CA PRO A 122 7.50 8.73 -14.34
C PRO A 122 6.36 7.95 -14.99
N PHE A 123 5.55 7.27 -14.18
CA PHE A 123 4.37 6.53 -14.59
C PHE A 123 3.11 7.26 -14.11
N HIS A 124 2.19 7.47 -15.05
CA HIS A 124 0.88 8.01 -14.74
C HIS A 124 -0.13 7.33 -15.66
N PHE A 125 -1.02 6.54 -15.08
CA PHE A 125 -2.12 5.91 -15.79
C PHE A 125 -3.34 5.80 -14.88
N SER A 126 -4.51 5.71 -15.49
CA SER A 126 -5.77 5.47 -14.79
C SER A 126 -6.58 4.44 -15.55
N PHE A 127 -7.42 3.70 -14.82
CA PHE A 127 -8.40 2.85 -15.46
C PHE A 127 -9.52 3.73 -16.02
N ARG A 128 -9.84 3.54 -17.29
CA ARG A 128 -10.98 4.21 -17.90
C ARG A 128 -12.27 3.54 -17.43
N SER A 129 -13.32 4.33 -17.25
CA SER A 129 -14.64 3.77 -16.91
C SER A 129 -15.06 2.68 -17.91
N PRO A 130 -15.57 1.55 -17.40
CA PRO A 130 -16.01 0.43 -18.24
C PRO A 130 -17.24 0.79 -19.08
N GLU A 131 -17.40 0.14 -20.22
CA GLU A 131 -18.54 0.37 -21.12
C GLU A 131 -19.87 -0.18 -20.57
N SER A 132 -19.79 -1.18 -19.69
CA SER A 132 -20.96 -1.79 -19.05
C SER A 132 -20.58 -2.40 -17.70
N LEU A 133 -21.49 -2.34 -16.73
CA LEU A 133 -21.35 -2.96 -15.41
C LEU A 133 -22.61 -3.81 -15.13
N PRO A 134 -22.67 -5.05 -15.67
CA PRO A 134 -23.77 -5.94 -15.36
C PRO A 134 -23.69 -6.39 -13.89
N ASP A 135 -24.85 -6.58 -13.27
CA ASP A 135 -24.97 -7.06 -11.89
C ASP A 135 -25.77 -8.38 -11.88
N PRO A 136 -25.19 -9.51 -11.45
CA PRO A 136 -23.79 -9.70 -11.03
C PRO A 136 -22.84 -9.74 -12.23
N LEU A 137 -21.53 -9.56 -11.99
CA LEU A 137 -20.49 -9.77 -13.01
C LEU A 137 -20.19 -11.27 -13.17
N LEU A 138 -19.98 -11.97 -12.06
CA LEU A 138 -19.64 -13.39 -12.03
C LEU A 138 -20.34 -14.08 -10.85
N ARG A 139 -20.93 -15.24 -11.11
CA ARG A 139 -21.54 -16.09 -10.09
C ARG A 139 -20.94 -17.50 -10.14
N MET A 140 -20.56 -18.01 -8.97
CA MET A 140 -20.12 -19.38 -8.76
C MET A 140 -21.03 -20.05 -7.74
N GLU A 141 -21.56 -21.22 -8.08
CA GLU A 141 -22.35 -22.03 -7.15
C GLU A 141 -21.80 -23.45 -7.04
N LYS A 142 -21.37 -23.81 -5.82
CA LYS A 142 -20.86 -25.15 -5.48
C LYS A 142 -19.78 -25.62 -6.43
N VAL A 143 -18.87 -24.71 -6.79
CA VAL A 143 -17.83 -25.00 -7.77
C VAL A 143 -16.66 -25.71 -7.10
N SER A 144 -16.19 -26.80 -7.70
CA SER A 144 -14.99 -27.50 -7.25
C SER A 144 -13.88 -27.39 -8.30
N ALA A 145 -12.65 -27.15 -7.84
CA ALA A 145 -11.47 -26.88 -8.65
C ALA A 145 -10.39 -27.92 -8.38
N GLY A 146 -9.69 -28.36 -9.42
CA GLY A 146 -8.61 -29.34 -9.25
C GLY A 146 -7.89 -29.65 -10.55
N TYR A 147 -6.90 -30.52 -10.47
CA TYR A 147 -6.14 -31.00 -11.63
C TYR A 147 -6.30 -32.51 -11.76
N GLY A 148 -6.82 -32.97 -12.90
CA GLY A 148 -7.16 -34.37 -13.09
C GLY A 148 -8.20 -34.81 -12.06
N ASP A 149 -7.86 -35.83 -11.28
CA ASP A 149 -8.74 -36.40 -10.24
C ASP A 149 -8.55 -35.73 -8.86
N THR A 150 -7.58 -34.83 -8.72
CA THR A 150 -7.25 -34.20 -7.43
C THR A 150 -8.03 -32.90 -7.26
N THR A 151 -9.04 -32.91 -6.39
CA THR A 151 -9.75 -31.70 -5.95
C THR A 151 -8.88 -30.88 -5.00
N ILE A 152 -8.59 -29.63 -5.37
CA ILE A 152 -7.86 -28.67 -4.54
C ILE A 152 -8.82 -27.78 -3.76
N LEU A 153 -9.89 -27.31 -4.40
CA LEU A 153 -10.91 -26.47 -3.79
C LEU A 153 -12.27 -27.11 -3.98
N ASP A 154 -13.10 -27.10 -2.94
CA ASP A 154 -14.41 -27.73 -2.94
C ASP A 154 -15.54 -26.76 -2.56
N SER A 155 -16.68 -26.91 -3.23
CA SER A 155 -17.93 -26.20 -2.94
C SER A 155 -17.77 -24.67 -2.81
N ILE A 156 -17.00 -24.04 -3.70
CA ILE A 156 -16.80 -22.60 -3.75
C ILE A 156 -18.13 -21.91 -4.07
N LYS A 157 -18.47 -20.90 -3.27
CA LYS A 157 -19.58 -19.97 -3.51
C LYS A 157 -19.02 -18.56 -3.52
N LEU A 158 -19.07 -17.90 -4.68
CA LEU A 158 -18.58 -16.54 -4.85
C LEU A 158 -19.53 -15.79 -5.78
N ASN A 159 -19.84 -14.55 -5.42
CA ASN A 159 -20.64 -13.66 -6.25
C ASN A 159 -19.92 -12.31 -6.35
N LEU A 160 -19.48 -11.95 -7.54
CA LEU A 160 -18.79 -10.69 -7.82
C LEU A 160 -19.80 -9.70 -8.40
N VAL A 161 -19.97 -8.57 -7.73
CA VAL A 161 -20.83 -7.47 -8.17
C VAL A 161 -19.97 -6.26 -8.53
N PRO A 162 -20.46 -5.30 -9.32
CA PRO A 162 -19.76 -4.04 -9.57
C PRO A 162 -19.29 -3.39 -8.26
N GLY A 163 -18.02 -2.97 -8.21
CA GLY A 163 -17.40 -2.39 -7.01
C GLY A 163 -16.88 -3.39 -5.97
N SER A 164 -17.05 -4.71 -6.14
CA SER A 164 -16.42 -5.69 -5.25
C SER A 164 -14.88 -5.58 -5.31
N ARG A 165 -14.23 -5.38 -4.16
CA ARG A 165 -12.77 -5.29 -4.04
C ARG A 165 -12.25 -6.37 -3.10
N ILE A 166 -11.87 -7.51 -3.66
CA ILE A 166 -11.55 -8.71 -2.88
C ILE A 166 -10.04 -8.96 -2.85
N GLY A 167 -9.47 -9.13 -1.66
CA GLY A 167 -8.12 -9.65 -1.45
C GLY A 167 -8.13 -11.14 -1.12
N LEU A 168 -7.38 -11.97 -1.84
CA LEU A 168 -7.25 -13.40 -1.51
C LEU A 168 -6.04 -13.65 -0.62
N LEU A 169 -6.29 -14.24 0.54
CA LEU A 169 -5.31 -14.66 1.53
C LEU A 169 -5.13 -16.19 1.51
N GLY A 170 -4.00 -16.68 2.00
CA GLY A 170 -3.71 -18.10 2.09
C GLY A 170 -2.23 -18.41 1.90
N ARG A 171 -1.80 -19.59 2.35
CA ARG A 171 -0.42 -20.08 2.18
C ARG A 171 -0.10 -20.38 0.72
N ASN A 172 1.18 -20.50 0.39
CA ASN A 172 1.60 -21.03 -0.89
C ASN A 172 1.10 -22.47 -1.08
N GLY A 173 0.56 -22.75 -2.26
CA GLY A 173 -0.06 -24.05 -2.56
C GLY A 173 -1.49 -24.24 -2.02
N ALA A 174 -2.06 -23.27 -1.28
CA ALA A 174 -3.44 -23.38 -0.76
C ALA A 174 -4.53 -23.40 -1.85
N GLY A 175 -4.20 -22.99 -3.08
CA GLY A 175 -5.13 -22.98 -4.21
C GLY A 175 -5.52 -21.59 -4.74
N LYS A 176 -4.90 -20.50 -4.27
CA LYS A 176 -5.16 -19.12 -4.73
C LYS A 176 -5.11 -18.97 -6.25
N SER A 177 -3.99 -19.37 -6.88
CA SER A 177 -3.86 -19.32 -8.34
C SER A 177 -4.82 -20.28 -9.06
N THR A 178 -5.24 -21.38 -8.42
CA THR A 178 -6.27 -22.28 -8.97
C THR A 178 -7.63 -21.57 -9.01
N LEU A 179 -8.00 -20.87 -7.94
CA LEU A 179 -9.21 -20.04 -7.89
C LEU A 179 -9.18 -18.94 -8.95
N ILE A 180 -8.06 -18.22 -9.10
CA ILE A 180 -7.93 -17.18 -10.14
C ILE A 180 -8.07 -17.78 -11.54
N LYS A 181 -7.44 -18.94 -11.82
CA LYS A 181 -7.54 -19.60 -13.12
C LYS A 181 -8.97 -20.01 -13.47
N LEU A 182 -9.75 -20.43 -12.47
CA LEU A 182 -11.19 -20.67 -12.63
C LEU A 182 -11.95 -19.39 -12.96
N LEU A 183 -11.71 -18.32 -12.19
CA LEU A 183 -12.35 -17.02 -12.42
C LEU A 183 -12.00 -16.45 -13.80
N ALA A 184 -10.77 -16.68 -14.26
CA ALA A 184 -10.29 -16.25 -15.57
C ALA A 184 -10.83 -17.11 -16.73
N GLY A 185 -11.51 -18.23 -16.44
CA GLY A 185 -11.98 -19.17 -17.46
C GLY A 185 -10.87 -19.96 -18.16
N THR A 186 -9.63 -19.90 -17.65
CA THR A 186 -8.49 -20.68 -18.17
C THR A 186 -8.50 -22.14 -17.70
N MET A 187 -9.28 -22.42 -16.66
CA MET A 187 -9.52 -23.75 -16.11
C MET A 187 -11.04 -24.00 -16.05
N ALA A 188 -11.46 -25.20 -16.46
CA ALA A 188 -12.84 -25.64 -16.31
C ALA A 188 -13.11 -26.15 -14.89
N PRO A 189 -14.31 -25.92 -14.32
CA PRO A 189 -14.68 -26.50 -13.04
C PRO A 189 -14.81 -28.02 -13.13
N LEU A 190 -14.44 -28.74 -12.06
CA LEU A 190 -14.69 -30.18 -11.94
C LEU A 190 -16.16 -30.47 -11.65
N GLN A 191 -16.78 -29.63 -10.82
CA GLN A 191 -18.19 -29.66 -10.45
C GLN A 191 -18.70 -28.23 -10.26
N GLY A 192 -20.03 -28.07 -10.29
CA GLY A 192 -20.70 -26.78 -10.13
C GLY A 192 -20.71 -25.92 -11.40
N ASP A 193 -21.31 -24.74 -11.29
CA ASP A 193 -21.53 -23.83 -12.41
C ASP A 193 -20.85 -22.48 -12.17
N ILE A 194 -20.13 -22.00 -13.19
CA ILE A 194 -19.55 -20.64 -13.26
C ILE A 194 -20.29 -19.88 -14.35
N GLY A 195 -20.94 -18.77 -14.00
CA GLY A 195 -21.65 -17.90 -14.92
C GLY A 195 -21.03 -16.51 -14.98
N LEU A 196 -20.52 -16.13 -16.15
CA LEU A 196 -20.15 -14.75 -16.48
C LEU A 196 -21.33 -14.05 -17.14
N SER A 197 -21.67 -12.85 -16.65
CA SER A 197 -22.76 -12.05 -17.25
C SER A 197 -22.38 -11.51 -18.62
N LYS A 198 -23.39 -11.30 -19.48
CA LYS A 198 -23.19 -10.68 -20.80
C LYS A 198 -22.66 -9.26 -20.61
N GLY A 199 -21.57 -8.93 -21.32
CA GLY A 199 -20.93 -7.62 -21.22
C GLY A 199 -19.76 -7.57 -20.23
N VAL A 200 -19.42 -8.67 -19.56
CA VAL A 200 -18.18 -8.73 -18.77
C VAL A 200 -16.97 -8.73 -19.70
N LYS A 201 -16.04 -7.82 -19.44
CA LYS A 201 -14.69 -7.76 -20.01
C LYS A 201 -13.71 -8.07 -18.89
N LEU A 202 -13.18 -9.29 -18.92
CA LEU A 202 -12.20 -9.77 -17.95
C LEU A 202 -10.80 -9.26 -18.30
N GLY A 203 -10.18 -8.52 -17.38
CA GLY A 203 -8.75 -8.26 -17.38
C GLY A 203 -8.07 -9.23 -16.42
N TYR A 204 -7.14 -10.04 -16.89
CA TYR A 204 -6.37 -10.93 -16.03
C TYR A 204 -4.91 -10.53 -16.13
N PHE A 205 -4.25 -10.24 -15.01
CA PHE A 205 -2.81 -10.00 -14.91
C PHE A 205 -2.19 -11.15 -14.11
N ALA A 206 -1.23 -11.86 -14.69
CA ALA A 206 -0.49 -12.91 -14.00
C ALA A 206 0.92 -13.03 -14.54
N GLN A 207 1.81 -13.59 -13.72
CA GLN A 207 3.22 -13.74 -14.07
C GLN A 207 3.46 -14.51 -15.39
N HIS A 208 2.67 -15.55 -15.66
CA HIS A 208 2.78 -16.33 -16.90
C HIS A 208 2.36 -15.54 -18.16
N GLN A 209 1.63 -14.42 -18.02
CA GLN A 209 1.22 -13.64 -19.20
C GLN A 209 2.35 -12.87 -19.87
N LEU A 210 3.47 -12.68 -19.17
CA LEU A 210 4.68 -12.10 -19.76
C LEU A 210 5.16 -12.92 -20.97
N GLU A 211 4.84 -14.21 -21.01
CA GLU A 211 5.20 -15.13 -22.09
C GLU A 211 4.29 -15.02 -23.32
N PHE A 212 3.08 -14.43 -23.18
CA PHE A 212 2.19 -14.18 -24.32
C PHE A 212 2.59 -12.95 -25.14
N LEU A 213 3.53 -12.14 -24.65
CA LEU A 213 4.13 -11.07 -25.44
C LEU A 213 4.94 -11.68 -26.59
N ARG A 214 4.55 -11.31 -27.82
CA ARG A 214 5.31 -11.63 -29.03
C ARG A 214 6.65 -10.91 -28.99
N ALA A 215 7.73 -11.66 -28.82
CA ALA A 215 9.08 -11.15 -28.61
C ALA A 215 9.58 -10.25 -29.76
N ASP A 216 9.12 -10.52 -30.98
CA ASP A 216 9.50 -9.76 -32.18
C ASP A 216 8.70 -8.45 -32.32
N ASP A 217 7.55 -8.35 -31.67
CA ASP A 217 6.71 -7.16 -31.73
C ASP A 217 7.18 -6.11 -30.71
N SER A 218 7.06 -4.84 -31.07
CA SER A 218 7.27 -3.69 -30.17
C SER A 218 6.01 -3.37 -29.34
N PRO A 219 6.13 -2.60 -28.23
CA PRO A 219 4.97 -2.12 -27.47
C PRO A 219 3.88 -1.49 -28.33
N LEU A 220 4.29 -0.64 -29.28
CA LEU A 220 3.36 -0.01 -30.21
C LEU A 220 2.64 -1.02 -31.09
N GLN A 221 3.35 -2.01 -31.63
CA GLN A 221 2.76 -3.03 -32.48
C GLN A 221 1.73 -3.89 -31.72
N HIS A 222 2.00 -4.21 -30.45
CA HIS A 222 1.03 -4.87 -29.58
C HIS A 222 -0.26 -4.07 -29.44
N LEU A 223 -0.16 -2.76 -29.16
CA LEU A 223 -1.32 -1.89 -29.04
C LEU A 223 -2.05 -1.67 -30.36
N VAL A 224 -1.33 -1.49 -31.47
CA VAL A 224 -1.96 -1.31 -32.79
C VAL A 224 -2.82 -2.52 -33.16
N ARG A 225 -2.41 -3.75 -32.79
CA ARG A 225 -3.24 -4.96 -32.99
C ARG A 225 -4.53 -4.93 -32.16
N LEU A 226 -4.48 -4.43 -30.93
CA LEU A 226 -5.65 -4.29 -30.04
C LEU A 226 -6.54 -3.09 -30.43
N ALA A 227 -5.94 -2.03 -30.98
CA ALA A 227 -6.53 -0.71 -31.15
C ALA A 227 -6.37 -0.20 -32.58
N ALA A 228 -6.67 -1.04 -33.58
CA ALA A 228 -6.43 -0.74 -35.00
C ALA A 228 -7.13 0.51 -35.55
N LYS A 229 -8.08 1.08 -34.79
CA LYS A 229 -8.84 2.30 -35.15
C LYS A 229 -8.21 3.59 -34.62
N GLU A 230 -7.30 3.51 -33.66
CA GLU A 230 -6.66 4.70 -33.08
C GLU A 230 -5.43 5.12 -33.90
N THR A 231 -5.07 6.39 -33.80
CA THR A 231 -3.85 6.89 -34.44
C THR A 231 -2.61 6.46 -33.67
N GLU A 232 -1.49 6.29 -34.39
CA GLU A 232 -0.21 5.91 -33.78
C GLU A 232 0.22 6.88 -32.67
N GLN A 233 -0.01 8.19 -32.86
CA GLN A 233 0.33 9.21 -31.86
C GLN A 233 -0.43 8.99 -30.54
N GLN A 234 -1.74 8.73 -30.58
CA GLN A 234 -2.52 8.45 -29.37
C GLN A 234 -2.02 7.20 -28.63
N LEU A 235 -1.57 6.18 -29.36
CA LEU A 235 -1.00 4.97 -28.77
C LEU A 235 0.38 5.24 -28.14
N ARG A 236 1.20 6.09 -28.78
CA ARG A 236 2.49 6.53 -28.22
C ARG A 236 2.28 7.35 -26.94
N ASP A 237 1.35 8.29 -26.95
CA ASP A 237 1.04 9.11 -25.77
C ASP A 237 0.56 8.24 -24.60
N TYR A 238 -0.28 7.23 -24.88
CA TYR A 238 -0.73 6.27 -23.87
C TYR A 238 0.42 5.42 -23.32
N LEU A 239 1.29 4.89 -24.19
CA LEU A 239 2.47 4.12 -23.78
C LEU A 239 3.48 4.95 -22.98
N GLY A 240 3.54 6.25 -23.23
CA GLY A 240 4.32 7.21 -22.44
C GLY A 240 3.94 7.18 -20.96
N GLY A 241 2.64 7.08 -20.63
CA GLY A 241 2.15 6.97 -19.26
C GLY A 241 2.61 5.70 -18.52
N PHE A 242 3.03 4.66 -19.25
CA PHE A 242 3.64 3.44 -18.69
C PHE A 242 5.18 3.46 -18.78
N GLY A 243 5.77 4.59 -19.15
CA GLY A 243 7.21 4.80 -19.22
C GLY A 243 7.88 4.27 -20.49
N PHE A 244 7.13 4.03 -21.57
CA PHE A 244 7.70 3.73 -22.88
C PHE A 244 7.84 5.02 -23.70
N HIS A 245 9.08 5.51 -23.81
CA HIS A 245 9.42 6.74 -24.53
C HIS A 245 10.48 6.48 -25.59
N GLY A 246 10.52 7.33 -26.63
CA GLY A 246 11.53 7.26 -27.69
C GLY A 246 11.60 5.89 -28.35
N ASP A 247 12.81 5.36 -28.48
CA ASP A 247 13.08 4.09 -29.17
C ASP A 247 12.44 2.88 -28.48
N LYS A 248 12.21 2.93 -27.16
CA LYS A 248 11.58 1.83 -26.42
C LYS A 248 10.17 1.51 -26.90
N VAL A 249 9.47 2.46 -27.52
CA VAL A 249 8.13 2.25 -28.07
C VAL A 249 8.17 1.35 -29.33
N THR A 250 9.30 1.38 -30.03
CA THR A 250 9.54 0.67 -31.30
C THR A 250 10.49 -0.51 -31.15
N ASP A 251 11.18 -0.65 -30.02
CA ASP A 251 12.08 -1.76 -29.75
C ASP A 251 11.34 -3.10 -29.55
N PRO A 252 11.89 -4.22 -30.04
CA PRO A 252 11.31 -5.54 -29.82
C PRO A 252 11.27 -5.93 -28.35
N THR A 253 10.11 -6.42 -27.90
CA THR A 253 9.87 -6.81 -26.49
C THR A 253 10.70 -7.99 -26.02
N GLY A 254 11.32 -8.77 -26.93
CA GLY A 254 12.20 -9.88 -26.58
C GLY A 254 13.40 -9.47 -25.73
N ARG A 255 13.89 -8.24 -25.87
CA ARG A 255 15.03 -7.69 -25.12
C ARG A 255 14.64 -7.04 -23.79
N PHE A 256 13.35 -6.93 -23.51
CA PHE A 256 12.86 -6.24 -22.32
C PHE A 256 13.11 -7.06 -21.06
N SER A 257 13.40 -6.35 -19.98
CA SER A 257 13.42 -6.89 -18.62
C SER A 257 12.02 -7.39 -18.20
N GLY A 258 11.96 -8.20 -17.14
CA GLY A 258 10.68 -8.68 -16.58
C GLY A 258 9.74 -7.53 -16.20
N GLY A 259 10.26 -6.45 -15.60
CA GLY A 259 9.46 -5.28 -15.22
C GLY A 259 8.96 -4.46 -16.40
N GLU A 260 9.75 -4.33 -17.48
CA GLU A 260 9.27 -3.71 -18.72
C GLU A 260 8.17 -4.54 -19.39
N LYS A 261 8.31 -5.88 -19.40
CA LYS A 261 7.26 -6.77 -19.90
C LYS A 261 5.99 -6.66 -19.04
N ALA A 262 6.14 -6.60 -17.71
CA ALA A 262 5.01 -6.44 -16.78
C ALA A 262 4.26 -5.13 -17.01
N ARG A 263 4.99 -4.02 -17.16
CA ARG A 263 4.40 -2.71 -17.51
C ARG A 263 3.66 -2.75 -18.84
N LEU A 264 4.21 -3.42 -19.85
CA LEU A 264 3.53 -3.56 -21.14
C LEU A 264 2.25 -4.38 -20.99
N VAL A 265 2.29 -5.56 -20.36
CA VAL A 265 1.10 -6.40 -20.16
C VAL A 265 0.01 -5.63 -19.43
N LEU A 266 0.38 -4.89 -18.38
CA LEU A 266 -0.56 -4.04 -17.65
C LEU A 266 -1.19 -2.97 -18.55
N ALA A 267 -0.38 -2.28 -19.39
CA ALA A 267 -0.89 -1.32 -20.36
C ALA A 267 -1.88 -1.97 -21.35
N LEU A 268 -1.61 -3.18 -21.84
CA LEU A 268 -2.52 -3.89 -22.74
C LEU A 268 -3.84 -4.28 -22.06
N ILE A 269 -3.82 -4.62 -20.77
CA ILE A 269 -5.03 -4.93 -19.99
C ILE A 269 -5.84 -3.68 -19.72
N VAL A 270 -5.20 -2.61 -19.20
CA VAL A 270 -5.85 -1.34 -18.89
C VAL A 270 -6.52 -0.75 -20.13
N TRP A 271 -5.88 -0.88 -21.30
CA TRP A 271 -6.44 -0.41 -22.57
C TRP A 271 -7.79 -1.04 -22.93
N GLN A 272 -8.01 -2.31 -22.57
CA GLN A 272 -9.23 -3.05 -22.91
C GLN A 272 -10.47 -2.64 -22.10
N ARG A 273 -10.30 -1.75 -21.11
CA ARG A 273 -11.36 -1.27 -20.21
C ARG A 273 -12.10 -2.43 -19.52
N PRO A 274 -11.38 -3.29 -18.77
CA PRO A 274 -12.00 -4.40 -18.07
C PRO A 274 -12.98 -3.89 -17.02
N ASN A 275 -14.05 -4.63 -16.77
CA ASN A 275 -14.99 -4.41 -15.66
C ASN A 275 -14.89 -5.47 -14.56
N LEU A 276 -14.12 -6.53 -14.82
CA LEU A 276 -13.66 -7.50 -13.83
C LEU A 276 -12.15 -7.65 -13.98
N LEU A 277 -11.38 -7.30 -12.95
CA LEU A 277 -9.93 -7.35 -12.93
C LEU A 277 -9.44 -8.45 -11.98
N LEU A 278 -8.64 -9.37 -12.49
CA LEU A 278 -7.99 -10.42 -11.70
C LEU A 278 -6.49 -10.15 -11.68
N LEU A 279 -5.91 -9.92 -10.51
CA LEU A 279 -4.50 -9.61 -10.34
C LEU A 279 -3.83 -10.70 -9.51
N ASP A 280 -2.96 -11.50 -10.14
CA ASP A 280 -2.15 -12.54 -9.48
C ASP A 280 -0.72 -12.05 -9.31
N GLU A 281 -0.39 -11.62 -8.10
CA GLU A 281 0.87 -11.00 -7.69
C GLU A 281 1.29 -9.82 -8.58
N PRO A 282 0.48 -8.76 -8.68
CA PRO A 282 0.68 -7.70 -9.65
C PRO A 282 1.93 -6.85 -9.41
N THR A 283 2.42 -6.81 -8.17
CA THR A 283 3.60 -6.02 -7.77
C THR A 283 4.91 -6.74 -8.05
N ASN A 284 4.88 -8.02 -8.41
CA ASN A 284 6.07 -8.76 -8.78
C ASN A 284 6.71 -8.15 -10.03
N HIS A 285 8.01 -7.88 -9.94
CA HIS A 285 8.81 -7.23 -11.01
C HIS A 285 8.47 -5.76 -11.29
N LEU A 286 7.60 -5.12 -10.51
CA LEU A 286 7.38 -3.67 -10.57
C LEU A 286 8.31 -2.93 -9.61
N ASP A 287 8.86 -1.82 -10.08
CA ASP A 287 9.61 -0.88 -9.24
C ASP A 287 8.68 -0.09 -8.31
N LEU A 288 9.27 0.67 -7.39
CA LEU A 288 8.54 1.39 -6.35
C LEU A 288 7.52 2.39 -6.94
N ASP A 289 7.96 3.14 -7.95
CA ASP A 289 7.16 4.19 -8.57
C ASP A 289 5.97 3.57 -9.34
N MET A 290 6.20 2.48 -10.08
CA MET A 290 5.13 1.80 -10.81
C MET A 290 4.14 1.11 -9.88
N ARG A 291 4.59 0.55 -8.75
CA ARG A 291 3.70 0.00 -7.71
C ARG A 291 2.77 1.08 -7.18
N GLN A 292 3.32 2.26 -6.88
CA GLN A 292 2.52 3.38 -6.40
C GLN A 292 1.48 3.82 -7.45
N ALA A 293 1.90 4.01 -8.70
CA ALA A 293 0.97 4.36 -9.79
C ALA A 293 -0.13 3.31 -9.97
N LEU A 294 0.20 2.02 -9.80
CA LEU A 294 -0.77 0.94 -9.83
C LEU A 294 -1.75 0.99 -8.65
N THR A 295 -1.26 1.18 -7.43
CA THR A 295 -2.12 1.32 -6.25
C THR A 295 -3.10 2.47 -6.43
N GLU A 296 -2.62 3.65 -6.82
CA GLU A 296 -3.45 4.84 -7.07
C GLU A 296 -4.50 4.56 -8.17
N ALA A 297 -4.08 3.96 -9.28
CA ALA A 297 -5.00 3.61 -10.36
C ALA A 297 -6.08 2.60 -9.92
N LEU A 298 -5.73 1.62 -9.08
CA LEU A 298 -6.67 0.62 -8.58
C LEU A 298 -7.67 1.21 -7.59
N MET A 299 -7.28 2.18 -6.76
CA MET A 299 -8.19 2.85 -5.83
C MET A 299 -9.37 3.52 -6.56
N ASP A 300 -9.13 4.06 -7.75
CA ASP A 300 -10.13 4.71 -8.59
C ASP A 300 -10.88 3.74 -9.54
N PHE A 301 -10.60 2.44 -9.47
CA PHE A 301 -11.24 1.47 -10.36
C PHE A 301 -12.71 1.21 -9.95
N GLU A 302 -13.63 1.45 -10.90
CA GLU A 302 -15.09 1.30 -10.71
C GLU A 302 -15.61 -0.14 -10.92
N GLY A 303 -14.80 -1.02 -11.51
CA GLY A 303 -15.17 -2.42 -11.74
C GLY A 303 -15.04 -3.29 -10.49
N ALA A 304 -15.24 -4.60 -10.64
CA ALA A 304 -14.88 -5.55 -9.59
C ALA A 304 -13.42 -5.98 -9.75
N MET A 305 -12.71 -6.14 -8.65
CA MET A 305 -11.35 -6.66 -8.65
C MET A 305 -11.17 -7.80 -7.65
N VAL A 306 -10.31 -8.76 -8.03
CA VAL A 306 -9.80 -9.81 -7.15
C VAL A 306 -8.28 -9.73 -7.21
N VAL A 307 -7.66 -9.45 -6.06
CA VAL A 307 -6.22 -9.22 -5.94
C VAL A 307 -5.60 -10.30 -5.07
N VAL A 308 -4.53 -10.90 -5.57
CA VAL A 308 -3.64 -11.79 -4.83
C VAL A 308 -2.30 -11.11 -4.78
N SER A 309 -1.82 -10.82 -3.58
CA SER A 309 -0.59 -10.08 -3.40
C SER A 309 0.01 -10.45 -2.05
N HIS A 310 1.33 -10.45 -1.99
CA HIS A 310 2.07 -10.46 -0.72
C HIS A 310 2.40 -9.04 -0.22
N ASP A 311 2.17 -8.03 -1.06
CA ASP A 311 2.29 -6.61 -0.71
C ASP A 311 1.10 -6.17 0.16
N ARG A 312 1.36 -5.97 1.46
CA ARG A 312 0.34 -5.61 2.46
C ARG A 312 -0.23 -4.22 2.19
N HIS A 313 0.62 -3.27 1.81
CA HIS A 313 0.21 -1.91 1.47
C HIS A 313 -0.79 -1.89 0.31
N LEU A 314 -0.53 -2.67 -0.74
CA LEU A 314 -1.47 -2.81 -1.87
C LEU A 314 -2.83 -3.35 -1.41
N LEU A 315 -2.84 -4.45 -0.67
CA LEU A 315 -4.10 -5.06 -0.19
C LEU A 315 -4.88 -4.10 0.71
N ARG A 316 -4.21 -3.49 1.69
CA ARG A 316 -4.83 -2.54 2.63
C ARG A 316 -5.43 -1.31 1.93
N SER A 317 -4.83 -0.88 0.82
CA SER A 317 -5.26 0.34 0.12
C SER A 317 -6.31 0.09 -0.96
N THR A 318 -6.39 -1.14 -1.51
CA THR A 318 -7.20 -1.44 -2.69
C THR A 318 -8.33 -2.46 -2.46
N THR A 319 -8.34 -3.17 -1.33
CA THR A 319 -9.32 -4.23 -1.04
C THR A 319 -10.18 -3.88 0.17
N ASP A 320 -11.47 -4.21 0.09
CA ASP A 320 -12.45 -4.00 1.16
C ASP A 320 -12.78 -5.33 1.86
N ASP A 321 -12.88 -6.42 1.10
CA ASP A 321 -13.19 -7.75 1.59
C ASP A 321 -11.98 -8.68 1.47
N LEU A 322 -11.69 -9.44 2.52
CA LEU A 322 -10.64 -10.45 2.52
C LEU A 322 -11.26 -11.85 2.46
N TYR A 323 -10.70 -12.71 1.61
CA TYR A 323 -11.14 -14.09 1.45
C TYR A 323 -9.97 -15.02 1.72
N LEU A 324 -10.15 -15.95 2.64
CA LEU A 324 -9.16 -16.93 3.03
C LEU A 324 -9.32 -18.21 2.22
N VAL A 325 -8.24 -18.61 1.56
CA VAL A 325 -8.10 -19.91 0.89
C VAL A 325 -7.30 -20.83 1.79
N HIS A 326 -7.96 -21.79 2.44
CA HIS A 326 -7.35 -22.76 3.34
C HIS A 326 -8.18 -24.06 3.42
N GLY A 327 -7.51 -25.20 3.64
CA GLY A 327 -8.19 -26.48 3.87
C GLY A 327 -9.09 -26.94 2.71
N GLY A 328 -8.80 -26.49 1.49
CA GLY A 328 -9.62 -26.76 0.30
C GLY A 328 -10.93 -25.97 0.22
N LYS A 329 -11.08 -24.91 1.01
CA LYS A 329 -12.25 -24.01 0.99
C LYS A 329 -11.84 -22.58 0.70
N VAL A 330 -12.83 -21.79 0.32
CA VAL A 330 -12.73 -20.34 0.10
C VAL A 330 -13.83 -19.70 0.94
N GLU A 331 -13.44 -19.01 2.00
CA GLU A 331 -14.36 -18.39 2.97
C GLU A 331 -13.99 -16.92 3.17
N GLN A 332 -14.97 -16.08 3.49
CA GLN A 332 -14.71 -14.69 3.86
C GLN A 332 -13.96 -14.67 5.19
N PHE A 333 -12.94 -13.81 5.27
CA PHE A 333 -12.13 -13.63 6.46
C PHE A 333 -12.65 -12.41 7.23
N ASP A 334 -13.24 -12.67 8.40
CA ASP A 334 -13.74 -11.63 9.29
C ASP A 334 -12.58 -11.07 10.13
N GLY A 335 -11.83 -10.13 9.56
CA GLY A 335 -10.68 -9.49 10.19
C GLY A 335 -9.84 -8.71 9.19
N ASP A 336 -8.76 -8.09 9.67
CA ASP A 336 -7.81 -7.38 8.81
C ASP A 336 -6.53 -8.20 8.53
N LEU A 337 -5.53 -7.57 7.92
CA LEU A 337 -4.25 -8.23 7.62
C LEU A 337 -3.44 -8.57 8.88
N GLU A 338 -3.65 -7.87 9.99
CA GLU A 338 -2.97 -8.11 11.26
C GLU A 338 -3.60 -9.32 11.98
N ASP A 339 -4.94 -9.41 11.96
CA ASP A 339 -5.68 -10.59 12.41
C ASP A 339 -5.27 -11.84 11.62
N TYR A 340 -5.08 -11.70 10.30
CA TYR A 340 -4.59 -12.80 9.46
C TYR A 340 -3.19 -13.27 9.86
N GLN A 341 -2.28 -12.34 10.19
CA GLN A 341 -0.95 -12.67 10.69
C GLN A 341 -1.04 -13.44 12.02
N GLN A 342 -1.93 -13.05 12.92
CA GLN A 342 -2.13 -13.74 14.19
C GLN A 342 -2.68 -15.16 13.96
N TRP A 343 -3.67 -15.29 13.07
CA TRP A 343 -4.25 -16.57 12.68
C TRP A 343 -3.20 -17.55 12.13
N LEU A 344 -2.25 -17.07 11.30
CA LEU A 344 -1.15 -17.88 10.79
C LEU A 344 -0.25 -18.43 11.91
N VAL A 345 0.10 -17.59 12.89
CA VAL A 345 0.93 -18.00 14.04
C VAL A 345 0.22 -19.07 14.87
N ASP A 346 -1.10 -18.93 15.07
CA ASP A 346 -1.89 -19.88 15.84
C ASP A 346 -2.01 -21.24 15.14
N ILE A 347 -2.17 -21.26 13.81
CA ILE A 347 -2.12 -22.51 13.04
C ILE A 347 -0.75 -23.17 13.14
N GLN A 348 0.33 -22.42 13.01
CA GLN A 348 1.67 -22.99 13.07
C GLN A 348 2.01 -23.54 14.47
N ARG A 349 1.49 -22.92 15.53
CA ARG A 349 1.54 -23.45 16.90
C ARG A 349 0.77 -24.77 17.02
N GLN A 350 -0.41 -24.87 16.40
CA GLN A 350 -1.20 -26.11 16.40
C GLN A 350 -0.53 -27.24 15.60
N GLU A 351 0.00 -26.95 14.40
CA GLU A 351 0.74 -27.92 13.58
C GLU A 351 1.98 -28.44 14.32
N ASN A 352 2.77 -27.55 14.93
CA ASN A 352 3.95 -27.94 15.71
C ASN A 352 3.62 -28.73 17.00
N GLN A 353 2.42 -28.57 17.57
CA GLN A 353 1.95 -29.40 18.70
C GLN A 353 1.50 -30.80 18.26
N LEU A 354 1.06 -30.96 17.02
CA LEU A 354 0.64 -32.24 16.44
C LEU A 354 1.83 -33.09 15.95
N ASP A 355 2.91 -32.44 15.49
CA ASP A 355 4.12 -33.11 14.98
C ASP A 355 5.20 -33.40 16.04
N ALA A 356 4.95 -33.08 17.31
CA ALA A 356 5.84 -33.51 18.39
C ALA A 356 5.76 -35.03 18.56
N PRO A 357 6.88 -35.78 18.54
CA PRO A 357 6.85 -37.23 18.67
C PRO A 357 6.26 -37.59 20.02
N SER A 358 5.23 -38.44 20.00
CA SER A 358 4.59 -39.02 21.17
C SER A 358 5.62 -39.75 22.03
N LYS A 359 6.20 -39.05 23.02
CA LYS A 359 6.83 -39.67 24.16
C LYS A 359 5.73 -40.23 25.04
N ASP A 360 5.42 -41.50 24.83
CA ASP A 360 4.71 -42.28 25.82
C ASP A 360 5.61 -42.39 27.07
N GLY A 361 5.09 -41.92 28.20
CA GLY A 361 5.84 -41.80 29.44
C GLY A 361 5.13 -40.87 30.42
N GLY A 362 4.16 -41.43 31.15
CA GLY A 362 3.34 -40.71 32.10
C GLY A 362 4.08 -40.09 33.29
N VAL A 363 3.27 -39.36 34.06
CA VAL A 363 3.53 -38.63 35.32
C VAL A 363 3.97 -37.17 35.11
N ASN A 364 3.03 -36.30 34.71
CA ASN A 364 2.86 -34.93 35.24
C ASN A 364 1.74 -34.07 34.59
N SER A 365 0.70 -34.67 33.99
CA SER A 365 -0.37 -33.91 33.31
C SER A 365 -1.38 -33.23 34.24
N ALA A 366 -1.39 -33.55 35.54
CA ALA A 366 -2.23 -32.87 36.53
C ALA A 366 -1.53 -31.65 37.18
N GLN A 367 -0.20 -31.72 37.36
CA GLN A 367 0.60 -30.62 37.93
C GLN A 367 0.76 -29.49 36.89
N SER A 368 1.11 -29.82 35.65
CA SER A 368 1.29 -28.87 34.55
C SER A 368 0.01 -28.08 34.22
N ARG A 369 -1.17 -28.74 34.16
CA ARG A 369 -2.45 -28.03 33.93
C ARG A 369 -2.88 -27.16 35.11
N LYS A 370 -2.49 -27.52 36.34
CA LYS A 370 -2.81 -26.75 37.55
C LYS A 370 -1.88 -25.53 37.69
N ASP A 371 -0.62 -25.68 37.33
CA ASP A 371 0.37 -24.59 37.31
C ASP A 371 0.10 -23.60 36.17
N GLN A 372 -0.31 -24.08 34.99
CA GLN A 372 -0.69 -23.22 33.86
C GLN A 372 -1.94 -22.39 34.17
N LYS A 373 -2.98 -23.00 34.76
CA LYS A 373 -4.17 -22.27 35.22
C LYS A 373 -3.87 -21.27 36.33
N ARG A 374 -2.88 -21.54 37.19
CA ARG A 374 -2.45 -20.62 38.23
C ARG A 374 -1.72 -19.41 37.61
N ARG A 375 -0.80 -19.63 36.67
CA ARG A 375 -0.10 -18.54 35.96
C ARG A 375 -1.04 -17.66 35.15
N GLU A 376 -2.01 -18.24 34.45
CA GLU A 376 -3.03 -17.48 33.72
C GLU A 376 -3.92 -16.65 34.66
N ALA A 377 -4.23 -17.17 35.85
CA ALA A 377 -5.00 -16.43 36.86
C ALA A 377 -4.18 -15.28 37.47
N ASP A 378 -2.90 -15.52 37.75
CA ASP A 378 -1.98 -14.50 38.27
C ASP A 378 -1.72 -13.40 37.23
N PHE A 379 -1.55 -13.75 35.94
CA PHE A 379 -1.42 -12.79 34.84
C PHE A 379 -2.69 -11.95 34.65
N ARG A 380 -3.87 -12.57 34.72
CA ARG A 380 -5.15 -11.84 34.67
C ARG A 380 -5.30 -10.88 35.85
N ASN A 381 -4.87 -11.26 37.04
CA ASN A 381 -4.90 -10.38 38.22
C ASN A 381 -3.94 -9.19 38.08
N GLN A 382 -2.77 -9.39 37.48
CA GLN A 382 -1.77 -8.33 37.26
C GLN A 382 -2.18 -7.35 36.14
N THR A 383 -2.81 -7.84 35.07
CA THR A 383 -3.21 -7.01 33.91
C THR A 383 -4.58 -6.34 34.06
N GLN A 384 -5.46 -6.87 34.92
CA GLN A 384 -6.79 -6.28 35.18
C GLN A 384 -6.78 -4.80 35.64
N PRO A 385 -5.89 -4.33 36.55
CA PRO A 385 -5.86 -2.92 36.93
C PRO A 385 -5.45 -2.00 35.76
N LEU A 386 -4.47 -2.41 34.96
CA LEU A 386 -4.03 -1.65 33.78
C LEU A 386 -5.13 -1.55 32.72
N ARG A 387 -5.82 -2.66 32.42
CA ARG A 387 -6.97 -2.65 31.50
C ARG A 387 -8.08 -1.71 31.99
N LYS A 388 -8.39 -1.70 33.29
CA LYS A 388 -9.37 -0.76 33.88
C LYS A 388 -8.90 0.70 33.79
N GLN A 389 -7.60 0.95 33.94
CA GLN A 389 -7.01 2.28 33.81
C GLN A 389 -7.08 2.78 32.37
N ILE A 390 -6.74 1.93 31.39
CA ILE A 390 -6.85 2.23 29.95
C ILE A 390 -8.29 2.61 29.59
N THR A 391 -9.28 1.78 29.95
CA THR A 391 -10.69 2.09 29.66
C THR A 391 -11.15 3.39 30.32
N LYS A 392 -10.65 3.69 31.52
CA LYS A 392 -10.95 4.97 32.20
C LYS A 392 -10.35 6.15 31.44
N LEU A 393 -9.10 6.05 30.99
CA LEU A 393 -8.41 7.10 30.26
C LEU A 393 -9.06 7.33 28.89
N GLU A 394 -9.48 6.28 28.19
CA GLU A 394 -10.25 6.38 26.93
C GLU A 394 -11.54 7.18 27.12
N THR A 395 -12.33 6.88 28.17
CA THR A 395 -13.54 7.66 28.46
C THR A 395 -13.26 9.10 28.89
N GLN A 396 -12.06 9.41 29.39
CA GLN A 396 -11.65 10.78 29.71
C GLN A 396 -11.21 11.53 28.45
N MET A 397 -10.47 10.89 27.55
CA MET A 397 -10.09 11.44 26.25
C MET A 397 -11.30 11.74 25.38
N GLU A 398 -12.31 10.86 25.37
CA GLU A 398 -13.57 11.10 24.63
C GLU A 398 -14.32 12.33 25.18
N LYS A 399 -14.31 12.54 26.50
CA LYS A 399 -14.91 13.75 27.11
C LYS A 399 -14.11 15.01 26.79
N LEU A 400 -12.79 14.97 26.88
CA LEU A 400 -11.94 16.13 26.61
C LEU A 400 -11.95 16.52 25.13
N SER A 401 -12.00 15.54 24.22
CA SER A 401 -12.12 15.79 22.77
C SER A 401 -13.48 16.39 22.40
N THR A 402 -14.58 15.90 22.99
CA THR A 402 -15.92 16.49 22.79
C THR A 402 -16.02 17.91 23.36
N GLU A 403 -15.41 18.18 24.52
CA GLU A 403 -15.29 19.54 25.07
C GLU A 403 -14.44 20.45 24.18
N LEU A 404 -13.32 19.96 23.64
CA LEU A 404 -12.45 20.72 22.73
C LEU A 404 -13.19 21.08 21.43
N ALA A 405 -13.91 20.12 20.83
CA ALA A 405 -14.70 20.35 19.62
C ALA A 405 -15.78 21.43 19.84
N ALA A 406 -16.46 21.42 21.01
CA ALA A 406 -17.44 22.44 21.35
C ALA A 406 -16.82 23.85 21.54
N ILE A 407 -15.57 23.92 22.01
CA ILE A 407 -14.83 25.19 22.14
C ILE A 407 -14.38 25.69 20.76
N GLU A 408 -13.91 24.79 19.88
CA GLU A 408 -13.49 25.12 18.52
C GLU A 408 -14.65 25.57 17.64
N GLU A 409 -15.84 24.96 17.80
CA GLU A 409 -17.06 25.39 17.12
C GLU A 409 -17.48 26.81 17.55
N ARG A 410 -17.30 27.17 18.83
CA ARG A 410 -17.52 28.54 19.32
C ARG A 410 -16.49 29.53 18.77
N LEU A 411 -15.23 29.12 18.63
CA LEU A 411 -14.17 29.95 18.05
C LEU A 411 -14.31 30.11 16.54
N ALA A 412 -15.03 29.22 15.85
CA ALA A 412 -15.32 29.33 14.42
C ALA A 412 -16.36 30.42 14.08
N ASP A 413 -17.11 30.94 15.05
CA ASP A 413 -18.06 32.03 14.84
C ASP A 413 -17.32 33.36 14.63
N SER A 414 -17.46 33.92 13.42
CA SER A 414 -16.90 35.23 13.03
C SER A 414 -17.29 36.39 13.96
N ALA A 415 -18.43 36.29 14.67
CA ALA A 415 -18.88 37.30 15.64
C ALA A 415 -18.10 37.30 16.97
N MET A 416 -17.29 36.27 17.24
CA MET A 416 -16.43 36.19 18.44
C MET A 416 -15.19 37.08 18.38
N TYR A 417 -14.84 37.59 17.19
CA TYR A 417 -13.68 38.45 16.97
C TYR A 417 -14.01 39.95 17.02
N ASP A 418 -15.25 40.30 17.35
CA ASP A 418 -15.68 41.68 17.55
C ASP A 418 -15.05 42.31 18.81
N ILE A 419 -14.74 43.60 18.71
CA ILE A 419 -14.07 44.38 19.78
C ILE A 419 -14.89 44.36 21.09
N SER A 420 -16.21 44.19 21.00
CA SER A 420 -17.13 44.11 22.15
C SER A 420 -17.09 42.78 22.91
N ARG A 421 -16.56 41.69 22.33
CA ARG A 421 -16.52 40.34 22.92
C ARG A 421 -15.10 39.84 23.24
N LYS A 422 -14.15 40.76 23.34
CA LYS A 422 -12.73 40.46 23.63
C LYS A 422 -12.52 39.67 24.93
N ALA A 423 -13.37 39.87 25.94
CA ALA A 423 -13.32 39.11 27.19
C ALA A 423 -13.68 37.63 26.98
N ASP A 424 -14.80 37.36 26.29
CA ASP A 424 -15.29 36.01 25.98
C ASP A 424 -14.32 35.23 25.07
N LEU A 425 -13.69 35.92 24.10
CA LEU A 425 -12.65 35.34 23.26
C LEU A 425 -11.41 34.91 24.07
N THR A 426 -10.99 35.75 25.03
CA THR A 426 -9.84 35.45 25.88
C THR A 426 -10.12 34.26 26.80
N GLU A 427 -11.35 34.17 27.32
CA GLU A 427 -11.80 33.03 28.14
C GLU A 427 -11.87 31.74 27.32
N CYS A 428 -12.41 31.77 26.10
CA CYS A 428 -12.47 30.60 25.21
C CYS A 428 -11.08 30.09 24.84
N LEU A 429 -10.12 30.99 24.53
CA LEU A 429 -8.74 30.60 24.24
C LEU A 429 -8.02 30.00 25.46
N GLN A 430 -8.29 30.51 26.67
CA GLN A 430 -7.78 29.93 27.91
C GLN A 430 -8.36 28.54 28.17
N GLN A 431 -9.67 28.36 27.95
CA GLN A 431 -10.32 27.05 28.06
C GLN A 431 -9.78 26.06 27.02
N GLN A 432 -9.58 26.49 25.77
CA GLN A 432 -8.97 25.67 24.72
C GLN A 432 -7.56 25.19 25.12
N THR A 433 -6.72 26.11 25.60
CA THR A 433 -5.34 25.78 26.02
C THR A 433 -5.36 24.78 27.19
N LYS A 434 -6.27 24.95 28.14
CA LYS A 434 -6.42 24.08 29.31
C LYS A 434 -6.92 22.67 28.93
N VAL A 435 -7.96 22.59 28.10
CA VAL A 435 -8.53 21.30 27.65
C VAL A 435 -7.52 20.56 26.78
N LYS A 436 -6.83 21.27 25.89
CA LYS A 436 -5.77 20.69 25.05
C LYS A 436 -4.61 20.14 25.89
N GLY A 437 -4.13 20.90 26.89
CA GLY A 437 -3.09 20.41 27.80
C GLY A 437 -3.53 19.20 28.64
N ALA A 438 -4.79 19.18 29.10
CA ALA A 438 -5.34 18.03 29.82
C ALA A 438 -5.51 16.79 28.92
N LEU A 439 -5.85 16.98 27.64
CA LEU A 439 -5.94 15.91 26.66
C LEU A 439 -4.56 15.30 26.40
N GLU A 440 -3.54 16.15 26.16
CA GLU A 440 -2.15 15.71 25.97
C GLU A 440 -1.62 14.94 27.19
N GLU A 441 -1.90 15.40 28.42
CA GLU A 441 -1.51 14.70 29.65
C GLU A 441 -2.23 13.34 29.79
N THR A 442 -3.53 13.28 29.46
CA THR A 442 -4.32 12.05 29.50
C THR A 442 -3.83 11.04 28.46
N GLU A 443 -3.49 11.50 27.26
CA GLU A 443 -2.91 10.70 26.17
C GLU A 443 -1.56 10.10 26.56
N MET A 444 -0.66 10.90 27.12
CA MET A 444 0.63 10.41 27.62
C MET A 444 0.45 9.33 28.69
N THR A 445 -0.48 9.55 29.62
CA THR A 445 -0.76 8.56 30.68
C THR A 445 -1.38 7.27 30.13
N TRP A 446 -2.15 7.37 29.03
CA TRP A 446 -2.73 6.22 28.35
C TRP A 446 -1.68 5.42 27.59
N LEU A 447 -0.75 6.09 26.91
CA LEU A 447 0.40 5.48 26.25
C LEU A 447 1.26 4.69 27.25
N ASP A 448 1.63 5.31 28.38
CA ASP A 448 2.41 4.64 29.43
C ASP A 448 1.70 3.39 29.98
N ALA A 449 0.37 3.45 30.16
CA ALA A 449 -0.42 2.33 30.64
C ALA A 449 -0.54 1.19 29.61
N GLN A 450 -0.59 1.51 28.32
CA GLN A 450 -0.55 0.53 27.23
C GLN A 450 0.82 -0.14 27.13
N GLU A 451 1.91 0.63 27.21
CA GLU A 451 3.28 0.11 27.16
C GLU A 451 3.52 -0.88 28.31
N GLN A 452 3.10 -0.54 29.54
CA GLN A 452 3.18 -1.45 30.69
C GLN A 452 2.36 -2.73 30.50
N LEU A 453 1.18 -2.64 29.86
CA LEU A 453 0.36 -3.82 29.56
C LEU A 453 1.05 -4.71 28.52
N GLU A 454 1.68 -4.10 27.51
CA GLU A 454 2.42 -4.80 26.46
C GLU A 454 3.69 -5.47 27.00
N GLU A 455 4.45 -4.79 27.88
CA GLU A 455 5.60 -5.35 28.56
C GLU A 455 5.22 -6.55 29.43
N LEU A 456 4.14 -6.46 30.20
CA LEU A 456 3.64 -7.59 31.00
C LEU A 456 3.19 -8.75 30.10
N SER A 457 2.55 -8.46 28.96
CA SER A 457 2.15 -9.49 27.99
C SER A 457 3.36 -10.18 27.38
N LYS A 458 4.38 -9.42 26.99
CA LYS A 458 5.66 -9.95 26.46
C LYS A 458 6.39 -10.79 27.51
N ALA A 459 6.42 -10.35 28.78
CA ALA A 459 7.03 -11.12 29.87
C ALA A 459 6.31 -12.45 30.11
N PHE A 460 4.98 -12.47 30.02
CA PHE A 460 4.18 -13.70 30.13
C PHE A 460 4.44 -14.67 28.98
N ASP A 461 4.60 -14.16 27.75
CA ASP A 461 4.88 -14.97 26.56
C ASP A 461 6.33 -15.51 26.52
N VAL A 462 7.27 -14.91 27.26
CA VAL A 462 8.68 -15.34 27.35
C VAL A 462 8.89 -16.39 28.46
N GLU A 463 8.09 -16.34 29.55
CA GLU A 463 8.16 -17.32 30.65
C GLU A 463 7.25 -18.56 30.47
N GLY A 464 6.40 -18.55 29.45
CA GLY A 464 5.53 -19.66 29.03
C GLY A 464 6.17 -20.53 27.96
#